data_AF-A0A497IFQ3-F1
#
_entry.id   AF-A0A497IFQ3-F1
#
_cell.length_a   1.000
_cell.length_b   1.000
_cell.length_c   1.000
_cell.angle_alpha   90.00
_cell.angle_beta   90.00
_cell.angle_gamma   90.00
#
_symmetry.space_group_name_H-M   'P 1'
#
loop_
_entity.id
_entity.type
_entity.pdbx_description
1 polymer ?
#
loop_
_entity_poly.entity_id
_entity_poly.type
_entity_poly.pdbx_seq_one_letter_code
_entity_poly.pdbx_strand_id
1 'polypeptide(L)'
;MARKMASKITVKVSEKTFRKLRAGRNISEQVRAALERLKEIGPEELKRMTEGAVGKEKITVKLPEEEYAMLKSLSEETGMTVSAIVRALLNKKEESTGRKEVKARHKRGKEEIYEEIIEKLNELKQLEAIEKRKKEGRPVFVIEEKKQPSLEDYKAVENSLKKWEESLSKKKRLSRREEQVLEMLRDPEKRAELVRRNIKARLRGRSGKKIVY
;
A
#
# COMPACT_ATOMS: atom_id res chain seq x y z
N MET A 1 1.82 28.82 49.79
CA MET A 1 2.02 28.21 48.46
C MET A 1 2.79 26.90 48.63
N ALA A 2 2.11 25.75 48.59
CA ALA A 2 2.77 24.45 48.74
C ALA A 2 3.64 24.19 47.50
N ARG A 3 4.88 23.72 47.72
CA ARG A 3 5.76 23.21 46.65
C ARG A 3 5.00 22.04 45.98
N LYS A 4 4.46 22.22 44.77
CA LYS A 4 3.79 21.15 44.01
C LYS A 4 4.76 19.97 43.85
N MET A 5 4.49 18.80 44.44
CA MET A 5 5.39 17.66 44.37
C MET A 5 5.24 17.00 43.00
N ALA A 6 6.30 16.99 42.20
CA ALA A 6 6.27 16.23 40.95
C ALA A 6 6.21 14.72 41.26
N SER A 7 5.12 14.08 40.85
CA SER A 7 4.94 12.64 40.98
C SER A 7 5.85 11.90 39.99
N LYS A 8 6.48 10.80 40.43
CA LYS A 8 7.42 10.01 39.62
C LYS A 8 6.79 8.66 39.27
N ILE A 9 6.77 8.30 37.98
CA ILE A 9 6.32 6.99 37.50
C ILE A 9 7.47 6.30 36.78
N THR A 10 7.69 5.01 37.06
CA THR A 10 8.63 4.18 36.30
C THR A 10 7.87 3.31 35.31
N VAL A 11 8.19 3.42 34.02
CA VAL A 11 7.51 2.70 32.93
C VAL A 11 8.52 1.88 32.15
N LYS A 12 8.14 0.67 31.72
CA LYS A 12 8.94 -0.13 30.80
C LYS A 12 8.60 0.20 29.34
N VAL A 13 9.61 0.46 28.50
CA VAL A 13 9.47 0.80 27.08
C VAL A 13 10.39 -0.06 26.20
N SER A 14 10.16 -0.03 24.89
CA SER A 14 11.04 -0.69 23.93
C SER A 14 12.44 -0.06 23.92
N GLU A 15 13.47 -0.82 23.57
CA GLU A 15 14.85 -0.33 23.44
C GLU A 15 14.96 0.85 22.46
N LYS A 16 14.17 0.84 21.38
CA LYS A 16 14.14 1.89 20.37
C LYS A 16 13.54 3.20 20.91
N THR A 17 12.43 3.10 21.66
CA THR A 17 11.85 4.25 22.37
C THR A 17 12.83 4.76 23.41
N PHE A 18 13.51 3.86 24.13
CA PHE A 18 14.54 4.22 25.11
C PHE A 18 15.69 5.03 24.51
N ARG A 19 16.27 4.58 23.39
CA ARG A 19 17.33 5.31 22.69
C ARG A 19 16.88 6.70 22.24
N LYS A 20 15.66 6.84 21.70
CA LYS A 20 15.10 8.14 21.29
C LYS A 20 14.88 9.10 22.45
N LEU A 21 14.43 8.58 23.58
CA LEU A 21 14.17 9.37 24.79
C LEU A 21 15.48 9.77 25.48
N ARG A 22 16.51 8.92 25.44
CA ARG A 22 17.85 9.24 25.95
C ARG A 22 18.57 10.30 25.11
N ALA A 23 18.28 10.40 23.81
CA ALA A 23 18.88 11.36 22.87
C ALA A 23 18.38 12.82 23.01
N GLY A 24 17.91 13.23 24.20
CA GLY A 24 17.65 14.63 24.51
C GLY A 24 16.23 15.15 24.26
N ARG A 25 15.23 14.28 24.07
CA ARG A 25 13.82 14.72 24.00
C ARG A 25 13.16 14.61 25.37
N ASN A 26 12.58 15.71 25.85
CA ASN A 26 11.97 15.81 27.17
C ASN A 26 10.77 14.85 27.30
N ILE A 27 10.95 13.75 28.04
CA ILE A 27 9.95 12.68 28.18
C ILE A 27 8.67 13.22 28.82
N SER A 28 8.80 14.10 29.82
CA SER A 28 7.67 14.73 30.50
C SER A 28 6.82 15.56 29.53
N GLU A 29 7.45 16.26 28.60
CA GLU A 29 6.75 17.06 27.58
C GLU A 29 6.03 16.19 26.56
N GLN A 30 6.59 15.04 26.21
CA GLN A 30 5.92 14.08 25.32
C GLN A 30 4.68 13.45 25.98
N VAL A 31 4.75 13.13 27.26
CA VAL A 31 3.61 12.59 28.00
C VAL A 31 2.52 13.65 28.15
N ARG A 32 2.88 14.90 28.44
CA ARG A 32 1.92 16.02 28.44
C ARG A 32 1.23 16.21 27.09
N ALA A 33 2.00 16.29 26.01
CA ALA A 33 1.45 16.44 24.66
C ALA A 33 0.58 15.23 24.24
N ALA A 34 0.87 14.04 24.79
CA ALA A 34 0.05 12.85 24.56
C ALA A 34 -1.23 12.86 25.42
N LEU A 35 -1.19 13.38 26.64
CA LEU A 35 -2.36 13.58 27.51
C LEU A 35 -3.37 14.58 26.93
N GLU A 36 -2.90 15.67 26.29
CA GLU A 36 -3.79 16.61 25.60
C GLU A 36 -4.52 15.94 24.43
N ARG A 37 -3.80 15.11 23.67
CA ARG A 37 -4.36 14.32 22.55
C ARG A 37 -5.22 13.16 23.02
N LEU A 38 -5.06 12.68 24.25
CA LEU A 38 -5.89 11.59 24.77
C LEU A 38 -7.36 11.96 24.83
N LYS A 39 -7.67 13.26 24.98
CA LYS A 39 -9.06 13.73 24.86
C LYS A 39 -9.67 13.41 23.49
N GLU A 40 -8.85 13.19 22.45
CA GLU A 40 -9.28 12.80 21.11
C GLU A 40 -9.29 11.27 20.89
N ILE A 41 -8.62 10.50 21.75
CA ILE A 41 -8.46 9.05 21.63
C ILE A 41 -9.41 8.37 22.60
N GLY A 42 -10.44 7.70 22.10
CA GLY A 42 -11.39 6.97 22.94
C GLY A 42 -10.71 5.89 23.80
N PRO A 43 -11.26 5.57 24.99
CA PRO A 43 -10.68 4.59 25.93
C PRO A 43 -10.52 3.19 25.31
N GLU A 44 -11.37 2.83 24.35
CA GLU A 44 -11.26 1.55 23.62
C GLU A 44 -10.02 1.49 22.72
N GLU A 45 -9.64 2.59 22.09
CA GLU A 45 -8.45 2.66 21.25
C GLU A 45 -7.18 2.57 22.11
N LEU A 46 -7.21 3.18 23.30
CA LEU A 46 -6.12 3.04 24.29
C LEU A 46 -5.87 1.57 24.66
N LYS A 47 -6.95 0.81 24.91
CA LYS A 47 -6.85 -0.62 25.28
C LYS A 47 -6.21 -1.44 24.16
N ARG A 48 -6.65 -1.25 22.91
CA ARG A 48 -6.07 -1.92 21.73
C ARG A 48 -4.59 -1.63 21.55
N MET A 49 -4.17 -0.39 21.79
CA MET A 49 -2.76 0.01 21.67
C MET A 49 -1.85 -0.57 22.77
N THR A 50 -2.42 -1.05 23.87
CA THR A 50 -1.65 -1.68 24.96
C THR A 50 -1.52 -3.19 24.85
N GLU A 51 -2.38 -3.84 24.06
CA GLU A 51 -2.31 -5.27 23.79
C GLU A 51 -1.10 -5.56 22.88
N GLY A 52 0.02 -5.94 23.49
CA GLY A 52 1.20 -6.45 22.77
C GLY A 52 2.50 -5.66 22.98
N ALA A 53 2.46 -4.47 23.57
CA ALA A 53 3.67 -3.68 23.79
C ALA A 53 4.31 -4.00 25.15
N VAL A 54 5.19 -5.01 25.23
CA VAL A 54 6.02 -5.26 26.43
C VAL A 54 7.44 -4.75 26.20
N GLY A 55 7.76 -3.62 26.84
CA GLY A 55 9.12 -3.07 26.90
C GLY A 55 10.00 -3.77 27.93
N LYS A 56 11.31 -3.84 27.68
CA LYS A 56 12.30 -4.35 28.65
C LYS A 56 13.00 -3.22 29.44
N GLU A 57 13.18 -2.06 28.82
CA GLU A 57 13.94 -0.93 29.37
C GLU A 57 13.10 -0.05 30.29
N LYS A 58 13.62 0.37 31.45
CA LYS A 58 12.90 1.23 32.41
C LYS A 58 13.21 2.71 32.20
N ILE A 59 12.17 3.56 32.22
CA ILE A 59 12.28 5.01 32.17
C ILE A 59 11.45 5.62 33.30
N THR A 60 12.02 6.62 33.98
CA THR A 60 11.31 7.41 34.98
C THR A 60 10.74 8.68 34.34
N VAL A 61 9.42 8.83 34.42
CA VAL A 61 8.68 10.02 33.99
C VAL A 61 8.34 10.85 35.22
N LYS A 62 8.63 12.15 35.17
CA LYS A 62 8.20 13.10 36.20
C LYS A 62 7.02 13.90 35.65
N LEU A 63 5.89 13.85 36.33
CA LEU A 63 4.68 14.58 35.94
C LEU A 63 4.20 15.50 37.08
N PRO A 64 3.59 16.65 36.77
CA PRO A 64 2.78 17.42 37.73
C PRO A 64 1.65 16.57 38.34
N GLU A 65 1.23 16.90 39.56
CA GLU A 65 0.16 16.18 40.28
C GLU A 65 -1.16 16.18 39.51
N GLU A 66 -1.49 17.28 38.84
CA GLU A 66 -2.69 17.43 38.01
C GLU A 66 -2.70 16.41 36.86
N GLU A 67 -1.57 16.26 36.16
CA GLU A 67 -1.41 15.29 35.06
C GLU A 67 -1.46 13.84 35.58
N TYR A 68 -0.89 13.60 36.75
CA TYR A 68 -0.94 12.30 37.40
C TYR A 68 -2.36 11.91 37.82
N ALA A 69 -3.14 12.87 38.37
CA ALA A 69 -4.53 12.64 38.75
C ALA A 69 -5.39 12.29 37.53
N MET A 70 -5.19 12.95 36.38
CA MET A 70 -5.87 12.60 35.13
C MET A 70 -5.54 11.18 34.67
N LEU A 71 -4.27 10.77 34.73
CA LEU A 71 -3.87 9.40 34.41
C LEU A 71 -4.50 8.37 35.36
N LYS A 72 -4.69 8.74 36.63
CA LYS A 72 -5.35 7.89 37.63
C LYS A 72 -6.85 7.74 37.37
N SER A 73 -7.56 8.81 37.01
CA SER A 73 -8.96 8.74 36.58
C SER A 73 -9.11 7.81 35.38
N LEU A 74 -8.27 7.99 34.35
CA LEU A 74 -8.27 7.13 33.17
C LEU A 74 -7.95 5.68 33.52
N SER A 75 -7.09 5.44 34.50
CA SER A 75 -6.76 4.10 35.01
C SER A 75 -7.96 3.42 35.66
N GLU A 76 -8.75 4.17 36.43
CA GLU A 76 -9.98 3.69 37.05
C GLU A 76 -11.08 3.43 36.01
N GLU A 77 -11.24 4.32 35.03
CA GLU A 77 -12.22 4.21 33.95
C GLU A 77 -11.94 3.05 32.98
N THR A 78 -10.67 2.83 32.63
CA THR A 78 -10.26 1.80 31.64
C THR A 78 -9.93 0.45 32.27
N GLY A 79 -9.78 0.40 33.60
CA GLY A 79 -9.25 -0.76 34.32
C GLY A 79 -7.77 -1.06 34.03
N MET A 80 -7.06 -0.15 33.38
CA MET A 80 -5.65 -0.32 32.99
C MET A 80 -4.73 0.33 34.03
N THR A 81 -3.53 -0.21 34.24
CA THR A 81 -2.57 0.46 35.15
C THR A 81 -2.05 1.77 34.56
N VAL A 82 -1.82 2.78 35.40
CA VAL A 82 -1.19 4.06 35.01
C VAL A 82 0.08 3.85 34.17
N SER A 83 0.90 2.84 34.51
CA SER A 83 2.11 2.50 33.75
C SER A 83 1.83 2.01 32.32
N ALA A 84 0.73 1.28 32.11
CA ALA A 84 0.30 0.81 30.81
C ALA A 84 -0.25 1.97 29.95
N ILE A 85 -0.99 2.89 30.56
CA ILE A 85 -1.48 4.11 29.88
C ILE A 85 -0.32 4.96 29.41
N VAL A 86 0.66 5.24 30.27
CA VAL A 86 1.86 6.01 29.89
C VAL A 86 2.65 5.28 28.80
N ARG A 87 2.73 3.95 28.85
CA ARG A 87 3.36 3.16 27.77
C ARG A 87 2.61 3.31 26.45
N ALA A 88 1.28 3.27 26.45
CA ALA A 88 0.46 3.49 25.26
C ALA A 88 0.74 4.86 24.64
N LEU A 89 0.77 5.89 25.50
CA LEU A 89 1.04 7.27 25.09
C LEU A 89 2.41 7.44 24.44
N LEU A 90 3.44 6.81 25.02
CA LEU A 90 4.80 6.89 24.50
C LEU A 90 4.99 6.08 23.22
N ASN A 91 4.20 5.03 22.99
CA ASN A 91 4.32 4.17 21.82
C ASN A 91 3.55 4.70 20.59
N LYS A 92 2.62 5.65 20.73
CA LYS A 92 1.79 6.17 19.61
C LYS A 92 2.57 6.90 18.49
N LYS A 93 3.89 7.07 18.60
CA LYS A 93 4.74 7.53 17.48
C LYS A 93 5.46 6.41 16.71
N GLU A 94 5.24 5.14 17.03
CA GLU A 94 5.85 4.01 16.31
C GLU A 94 4.87 3.05 15.65
N GLU A 95 3.58 3.40 15.59
CA GLU A 95 2.62 2.67 14.79
C GLU A 95 2.77 3.03 13.30
N SER A 96 3.69 2.33 12.65
CA SER A 96 3.77 2.19 11.19
C SER A 96 2.62 1.36 10.61
N THR A 97 1.51 1.22 11.32
CA THR A 97 0.20 0.78 10.80
C THR A 97 -0.27 1.76 9.72
N GLY A 98 0.01 3.06 9.87
CA GLY A 98 -0.17 4.02 8.77
C GLY A 98 0.80 3.81 7.61
N ARG A 99 2.09 3.56 7.80
CA ARG A 99 3.07 3.68 6.68
C ARG A 99 3.08 2.49 5.71
N LYS A 100 2.76 1.27 6.16
CA LYS A 100 2.61 0.10 5.27
C LYS A 100 1.22 0.04 4.63
N GLU A 101 0.17 0.37 5.38
CA GLU A 101 -1.19 0.38 4.87
C GLU A 101 -1.45 1.59 3.97
N VAL A 102 -0.95 2.78 4.34
CA VAL A 102 -0.93 3.96 3.45
C VAL A 102 -0.05 3.72 2.25
N LYS A 103 1.15 3.09 2.32
CA LYS A 103 1.89 2.76 1.07
C LYS A 103 1.13 1.80 0.16
N ALA A 104 0.40 0.81 0.72
CA ALA A 104 -0.42 -0.09 -0.05
C ALA A 104 -1.65 0.61 -0.66
N ARG A 105 -2.34 1.47 0.11
CA ARG A 105 -3.47 2.29 -0.35
C ARG A 105 -3.03 3.42 -1.29
N HIS A 106 -1.86 4.00 -1.13
CA HIS A 106 -1.29 5.01 -2.04
C HIS A 106 -0.77 4.37 -3.32
N LYS A 107 -0.35 3.10 -3.31
CA LYS A 107 0.00 2.38 -4.53
C LYS A 107 -1.27 2.08 -5.34
N ARG A 108 -2.32 1.56 -4.70
CA ARG A 108 -3.63 1.34 -5.35
C ARG A 108 -4.32 2.65 -5.75
N GLY A 109 -4.36 3.64 -4.87
CA GLY A 109 -4.93 4.96 -5.18
C GLY A 109 -4.12 5.75 -6.20
N LYS A 110 -2.79 5.56 -6.31
CA LYS A 110 -2.03 6.11 -7.44
C LYS A 110 -2.32 5.34 -8.73
N GLU A 111 -2.46 4.01 -8.69
CA GLU A 111 -2.87 3.21 -9.86
C GLU A 111 -4.27 3.61 -10.34
N GLU A 112 -5.24 3.79 -9.43
CA GLU A 112 -6.59 4.30 -9.74
C GLU A 112 -6.55 5.73 -10.30
N ILE A 113 -5.77 6.64 -9.69
CA ILE A 113 -5.59 8.00 -10.21
C ILE A 113 -4.89 7.97 -11.58
N TYR A 114 -3.93 7.07 -11.81
CA TYR A 114 -3.28 6.95 -13.11
C TYR A 114 -4.24 6.39 -14.16
N GLU A 115 -5.06 5.39 -13.82
CA GLU A 115 -6.12 4.89 -14.69
C GLU A 115 -7.14 5.98 -15.02
N GLU A 116 -7.60 6.75 -14.03
CA GLU A 116 -8.55 7.85 -14.21
C GLU A 116 -7.92 9.01 -15.02
N ILE A 117 -6.63 9.31 -14.82
CA ILE A 117 -5.88 10.29 -15.63
C ILE A 117 -5.73 9.78 -17.06
N ILE A 118 -5.43 8.50 -17.28
CA ILE A 118 -5.32 7.91 -18.61
C ILE A 118 -6.68 7.93 -19.33
N GLU A 119 -7.77 7.63 -18.60
CA GLU A 119 -9.14 7.67 -19.11
C GLU A 119 -9.54 9.11 -19.48
N LYS A 120 -9.35 10.09 -18.58
CA LYS A 120 -9.61 11.51 -18.87
C LYS A 120 -8.73 12.08 -19.99
N LEU A 121 -7.47 11.67 -20.10
CA LEU A 121 -6.60 12.07 -21.22
C LEU A 121 -7.08 11.48 -22.55
N ASN A 122 -7.65 10.27 -22.53
CA ASN A 122 -8.26 9.68 -23.72
C ASN A 122 -9.56 10.38 -24.10
N GLU A 123 -10.42 10.71 -23.12
CA GLU A 123 -11.63 11.51 -23.35
C GLU A 123 -11.29 12.89 -23.94
N LEU A 124 -10.29 13.59 -23.40
CA LEU A 124 -9.85 14.88 -23.93
C LEU A 124 -9.31 14.78 -25.36
N LYS A 125 -8.51 13.75 -25.67
CA LYS A 125 -8.03 13.52 -27.05
C LYS A 125 -9.16 13.20 -28.01
N GLN A 126 -10.18 12.46 -27.55
CA GLN A 126 -11.36 12.18 -28.36
C GLN A 126 -12.18 13.46 -28.61
N LEU A 127 -12.38 14.28 -27.57
CA LEU A 127 -13.09 15.55 -27.68
C LEU A 127 -12.35 16.54 -28.58
N GLU A 128 -11.03 16.67 -28.46
CA GLU A 128 -10.21 17.53 -29.32
C GLU A 128 -10.26 17.07 -30.79
N ALA A 129 -10.24 15.76 -31.04
CA ALA A 129 -10.41 15.21 -32.39
C ALA A 129 -11.82 15.46 -32.96
N ILE A 130 -12.85 15.41 -32.13
CA ILE A 130 -14.24 15.73 -32.51
C ILE A 130 -14.39 17.23 -32.79
N GLU A 131 -13.81 18.09 -31.96
CA GLU A 131 -13.88 19.54 -32.12
C GLU A 131 -13.14 20.01 -33.37
N LYS A 132 -11.97 19.42 -33.65
CA LYS A 132 -11.23 19.67 -34.89
C LYS A 132 -12.04 19.27 -36.13
N ARG A 133 -12.69 18.10 -36.10
CA ARG A 133 -13.57 17.66 -37.20
C ARG A 133 -14.85 18.48 -37.35
N LYS A 134 -15.41 18.98 -36.25
CA LYS A 134 -16.54 19.92 -36.25
C LYS A 134 -16.15 21.28 -36.84
N LYS A 135 -14.97 21.82 -36.50
CA LYS A 135 -14.42 23.05 -37.10
C LYS A 135 -14.14 22.89 -38.60
N GLU A 136 -13.85 21.68 -39.05
CA GLU A 136 -13.65 21.33 -40.48
C GLU A 136 -14.93 20.90 -41.22
N GLY A 137 -16.12 20.90 -40.56
CA GLY A 137 -17.41 20.59 -41.19
C GLY A 137 -17.61 19.12 -41.61
N ARG A 138 -16.81 18.18 -41.07
CA ARG A 138 -16.86 16.75 -41.45
C ARG A 138 -17.72 15.94 -40.48
N PRO A 139 -18.54 14.99 -40.96
CA PRO A 139 -19.40 14.17 -40.11
C PRO A 139 -18.57 13.33 -39.11
N VAL A 140 -19.01 13.33 -37.85
CA VAL A 140 -18.35 12.63 -36.74
C VAL A 140 -19.01 11.27 -36.56
N PHE A 141 -18.32 10.20 -36.93
CA PHE A 141 -18.75 8.83 -36.68
C PHE A 141 -18.13 8.34 -35.36
N VAL A 142 -18.96 7.93 -34.41
CA VAL A 142 -18.53 7.27 -33.16
C VAL A 142 -18.03 5.87 -33.51
N ILE A 143 -16.73 5.63 -33.35
CA ILE A 143 -16.13 4.32 -33.61
C ILE A 143 -16.37 3.45 -32.37
N GLU A 144 -17.22 2.43 -32.50
CA GLU A 144 -17.40 1.37 -31.50
C GLU A 144 -16.02 0.80 -31.11
N GLU A 145 -15.75 0.74 -29.80
CA GLU A 145 -14.42 0.50 -29.23
C GLU A 145 -13.69 -0.70 -29.87
N LYS A 146 -12.57 -0.40 -30.53
CA LYS A 146 -11.53 -1.39 -30.80
C LYS A 146 -11.08 -1.95 -29.44
N LYS A 147 -11.48 -3.17 -29.08
CA LYS A 147 -10.95 -3.86 -27.90
C LYS A 147 -9.42 -3.89 -27.98
N GLN A 148 -8.75 -3.00 -27.27
CA GLN A 148 -7.31 -3.09 -27.08
C GLN A 148 -7.03 -4.33 -26.24
N PRO A 149 -5.95 -5.08 -26.52
CA PRO A 149 -5.56 -6.20 -25.68
C PRO A 149 -5.28 -5.68 -24.27
N SER A 150 -5.97 -6.26 -23.28
CA SER A 150 -5.78 -5.91 -21.88
C SER A 150 -4.44 -6.46 -21.38
N LEU A 151 -3.90 -5.89 -20.30
CA LEU A 151 -2.72 -6.45 -19.63
C LEU A 151 -2.93 -7.90 -19.18
N GLU A 152 -4.17 -8.29 -18.91
CA GLU A 152 -4.54 -9.67 -18.57
C GLU A 152 -4.38 -10.62 -19.76
N ASP A 153 -4.71 -10.19 -20.98
CA ASP A 153 -4.51 -11.00 -22.19
C ASP A 153 -3.03 -11.32 -22.42
N TYR A 154 -2.13 -10.37 -22.16
CA TYR A 154 -0.68 -10.59 -22.22
C TYR A 154 -0.22 -11.60 -21.17
N LYS A 155 -0.64 -11.43 -19.92
CA LYS A 155 -0.31 -12.35 -18.81
C LYS A 155 -0.82 -13.76 -19.07
N ALA A 156 -2.04 -13.90 -19.62
CA ALA A 156 -2.63 -15.20 -19.92
C ALA A 156 -1.81 -15.96 -20.98
N VAL A 157 -1.41 -15.29 -22.05
CA VAL A 157 -0.58 -15.88 -23.12
C VAL A 157 0.81 -16.25 -22.59
N GLU A 158 1.42 -15.38 -21.80
CA GLU A 158 2.73 -15.65 -21.19
C GLU A 158 2.69 -16.89 -20.27
N ASN A 159 1.65 -17.03 -19.45
CA ASN A 159 1.45 -18.20 -18.60
C ASN A 159 1.26 -19.49 -19.40
N SER A 160 0.53 -19.44 -20.52
CA SER A 160 0.37 -20.59 -21.43
C SER A 160 1.70 -21.00 -22.07
N LEU A 161 2.52 -20.04 -22.53
CA LEU A 161 3.84 -20.32 -23.11
C LEU A 161 4.79 -20.92 -22.07
N LYS A 162 4.76 -20.44 -20.83
CA LYS A 162 5.56 -20.99 -19.73
C LYS A 162 5.19 -22.45 -19.41
N LYS A 163 3.89 -22.76 -19.34
CA LYS A 163 3.43 -24.15 -19.14
C LYS A 163 3.88 -25.08 -20.27
N TRP A 164 3.90 -24.56 -21.49
CA TRP A 164 4.35 -25.33 -22.66
C TRP A 164 5.87 -25.54 -22.64
N GLU A 165 6.65 -24.52 -22.28
CA GLU A 165 8.10 -24.59 -22.05
C GLU A 165 8.45 -25.66 -20.99
N GLU A 166 7.75 -25.64 -19.86
CA GLU A 166 7.90 -26.64 -18.78
C GLU A 166 7.56 -28.05 -19.24
N SER A 167 6.54 -28.19 -20.10
CA SER A 167 6.11 -29.47 -20.66
C SER A 167 7.15 -30.03 -21.65
N LEU A 168 7.70 -29.17 -22.53
CA LEU A 168 8.74 -29.55 -23.49
C LEU A 168 10.04 -29.92 -22.77
N SER A 169 10.43 -29.16 -21.75
CA SER A 169 11.67 -29.42 -20.99
C SER A 169 11.65 -30.76 -20.24
N LYS A 170 10.47 -31.32 -19.97
CA LYS A 170 10.29 -32.62 -19.30
C LYS A 170 10.20 -33.80 -20.25
N LYS A 171 10.10 -33.58 -21.57
CA LYS A 171 10.03 -34.67 -22.55
C LYS A 171 11.39 -35.34 -22.72
N LYS A 172 11.41 -36.68 -22.68
CA LYS A 172 12.63 -37.49 -22.87
C LYS A 172 13.21 -37.41 -24.29
N ARG A 173 12.37 -37.18 -25.29
CA ARG A 173 12.77 -36.95 -26.69
C ARG A 173 11.91 -35.81 -27.24
N LEU A 174 12.56 -34.86 -27.89
CA LEU A 174 11.92 -33.75 -28.58
C LEU A 174 11.98 -33.99 -30.08
N SER A 175 10.91 -33.62 -30.79
CA SER A 175 10.96 -33.53 -32.24
C SER A 175 11.73 -32.27 -32.66
N ARG A 176 12.29 -32.24 -33.87
CA ARG A 176 13.01 -31.09 -34.42
C ARG A 176 12.22 -29.77 -34.35
N ARG A 177 10.89 -29.84 -34.50
CA ARG A 177 9.99 -28.67 -34.34
C ARG A 177 9.87 -28.23 -32.89
N GLU A 178 9.82 -29.16 -31.95
CA GLU A 178 9.74 -28.86 -30.51
C GLU A 178 11.06 -28.30 -29.97
N GLU A 179 12.19 -28.74 -30.50
CA GLU A 179 13.52 -28.17 -30.19
C GLU A 179 13.59 -26.70 -30.64
N GLN A 180 13.17 -26.41 -31.87
CA GLN A 180 13.11 -25.03 -32.38
C GLN A 180 12.17 -24.13 -31.56
N VAL A 181 11.01 -24.67 -31.16
CA VAL A 181 10.06 -23.94 -30.31
C VAL A 181 10.67 -23.67 -28.93
N LEU A 182 11.33 -24.67 -28.33
CA LEU A 182 11.97 -24.52 -27.03
C LEU A 182 13.11 -23.50 -27.06
N GLU A 183 13.88 -23.49 -28.15
CA GLU A 183 14.93 -22.49 -28.40
C GLU A 183 14.34 -21.07 -28.50
N MET A 184 13.23 -20.90 -29.23
CA MET A 184 12.52 -19.60 -29.30
C MET A 184 11.90 -19.16 -27.97
N LEU A 185 11.51 -20.09 -27.09
CA LEU A 185 10.93 -19.78 -25.77
C LEU A 185 11.98 -19.36 -24.73
N ARG A 186 13.23 -19.81 -24.90
CA ARG A 186 14.37 -19.45 -24.03
C ARG A 186 14.93 -18.05 -24.33
N ASP A 187 14.78 -17.59 -25.57
CA ASP A 187 15.16 -16.24 -25.99
C ASP A 187 14.05 -15.23 -25.63
N PRO A 188 14.34 -14.20 -24.80
CA PRO A 188 13.33 -13.27 -24.31
C PRO A 188 12.71 -12.41 -25.42
N GLU A 189 13.47 -12.08 -26.46
CA GLU A 189 12.98 -11.25 -27.57
C GLU A 189 12.02 -12.05 -28.46
N LYS A 190 12.41 -13.29 -28.80
CA LYS A 190 11.57 -14.22 -29.58
C LYS A 190 10.32 -14.64 -28.79
N ARG A 191 10.44 -14.82 -27.48
CA ARG A 191 9.30 -15.07 -26.58
C ARG A 191 8.31 -13.92 -26.58
N ALA A 192 8.79 -12.68 -26.46
CA ALA A 192 7.93 -11.49 -26.52
C ALA A 192 7.22 -11.38 -27.89
N GLU A 193 7.90 -11.73 -28.97
CA GLU A 193 7.31 -11.78 -30.30
C GLU A 193 6.21 -12.85 -30.42
N LEU A 194 6.42 -14.04 -29.87
CA LEU A 194 5.40 -15.11 -29.81
C LEU A 194 4.16 -14.67 -29.02
N VAL A 195 4.34 -13.94 -27.92
CA VAL A 195 3.23 -13.36 -27.15
C VAL A 195 2.46 -12.36 -28.02
N ARG A 196 3.15 -11.41 -28.66
CA ARG A 196 2.53 -10.41 -29.56
C ARG A 196 1.76 -11.06 -30.70
N ARG A 197 2.33 -12.09 -31.35
CA ARG A 197 1.69 -12.83 -32.45
C ARG A 197 0.43 -13.57 -31.97
N ASN A 198 0.47 -14.22 -30.81
CA ASN A 198 -0.68 -14.93 -30.24
C ASN A 198 -1.82 -14.00 -29.84
N ILE A 199 -1.51 -12.85 -29.24
CA ILE A 199 -2.52 -11.84 -28.86
C ILE A 199 -3.20 -11.29 -30.11
N LYS A 200 -2.40 -10.95 -31.14
CA LYS A 200 -2.92 -10.51 -32.44
C LYS A 200 -3.81 -11.56 -33.10
N ALA A 201 -3.47 -12.85 -33.01
CA ALA A 201 -4.28 -13.95 -33.50
C ALA A 201 -5.60 -14.11 -32.71
N ARG A 202 -5.56 -14.02 -31.37
CA ARG A 202 -6.76 -14.04 -30.51
C ARG A 202 -7.72 -12.89 -30.81
N LEU A 203 -7.18 -11.68 -31.05
CA LEU A 203 -7.99 -10.52 -31.42
C LEU A 203 -8.62 -10.66 -32.82
N ARG A 204 -7.95 -11.35 -33.76
CA ARG A 204 -8.53 -11.69 -35.07
C ARG A 204 -9.61 -12.78 -34.97
N GLY A 205 -9.45 -13.75 -34.05
CA GLY A 205 -10.38 -14.87 -33.88
C GLY A 205 -11.69 -14.54 -33.14
N ARG A 206 -11.76 -13.43 -32.38
CA ARG A 206 -12.97 -13.01 -31.65
C ARG A 206 -14.02 -12.28 -32.50
N SER A 207 -13.75 -11.92 -33.76
CA SER A 207 -14.73 -11.19 -34.59
C SER A 207 -14.86 -11.63 -36.06
N GLY A 208 -14.06 -12.59 -36.55
CA GLY A 208 -14.08 -12.99 -37.97
C GLY A 208 -13.71 -11.87 -38.97
N LYS A 209 -13.34 -10.66 -38.51
CA LYS A 209 -12.99 -9.53 -39.37
C LYS A 209 -11.49 -9.27 -39.34
N LYS A 210 -10.84 -9.33 -40.52
CA LYS A 210 -9.43 -8.99 -40.73
C LYS A 210 -9.16 -7.56 -40.23
N ILE A 211 -8.25 -7.44 -39.26
CA ILE A 211 -7.69 -6.17 -38.82
C ILE A 211 -6.55 -5.79 -39.80
N VAL A 212 -6.79 -4.77 -40.62
CA VAL A 212 -5.80 -4.14 -41.52
C VAL A 212 -5.19 -2.95 -40.78
N TYR A 213 -3.86 -2.79 -40.92
CA TYR A 213 -3.10 -1.66 -40.34
C TYR A 213 -3.24 -0.43 -41.21
#